data_AF-A0A257CPT6-F1
#
_entry.id   AF-A0A257CPT6-F1
#
_cell.length_a   1.000
_cell.length_b   1.000
_cell.length_c   1.000
_cell.angle_alpha   90.00
_cell.angle_beta   90.00
_cell.angle_gamma   90.00
#
_symmetry.space_group_name_H-M   'P 1'
#
loop_
_entity.id
_entity.type
_entity.pdbx_description
1 polymer ?
#
loop_
_entity_poly.entity_id
_entity_poly.type
_entity_poly.pdbx_seq_one_letter_code
_entity_poly.pdbx_strand_id
1 'polypeptide(L)'
;MPSYQFLVEVRPQYLREQSSPEDGWFVFAYTITITNTGDVAAQLISRTWNVNDANGLTEKVKGLGVVGQQPFLKPGQAFEYTSGTRIRTPTGTMHGSFFCVAEDGEKFDADVPMFVLDGLSGEANGGGGRTLH
;
A
#
# COMPACT_ATOMS: atom_id res chain seq x y z
N MET A 1 0.15 -1.29 -26.99
CA MET A 1 0.28 -1.24 -25.52
C MET A 1 -0.17 0.14 -25.07
N PRO A 2 -0.62 0.33 -23.83
CA PRO A 2 -0.99 1.66 -23.33
C PRO A 2 0.25 2.53 -23.19
N SER A 3 0.21 3.77 -23.70
CA SER A 3 1.35 4.70 -23.66
C SER A 3 1.71 5.12 -22.23
N TYR A 4 0.71 5.31 -21.38
CA TYR A 4 0.86 5.77 -19.99
C TYR A 4 0.26 4.73 -19.05
N GLN A 5 1.11 4.01 -18.33
CA GLN A 5 0.63 2.99 -17.41
C GLN A 5 1.65 2.69 -16.32
N PHE A 6 1.22 2.82 -15.07
CA PHE A 6 1.93 2.26 -13.93
C PHE A 6 1.16 1.05 -13.40
N LEU A 7 1.85 -0.07 -13.24
CA LEU A 7 1.37 -1.23 -12.50
C LEU A 7 1.75 -1.05 -11.03
N VAL A 8 0.78 -1.23 -10.13
CA VAL A 8 1.00 -1.13 -8.68
C VAL A 8 0.73 -2.47 -8.03
N GLU A 9 1.74 -2.99 -7.33
CA GLU A 9 1.66 -4.21 -6.54
C GLU A 9 1.81 -3.87 -5.05
N VAL A 10 1.05 -4.55 -4.19
CA VAL A 10 1.02 -4.26 -2.75
C VAL A 10 1.20 -5.54 -1.94
N ARG A 11 2.05 -5.47 -0.92
CA ARG A 11 2.26 -6.52 0.08
C ARG A 11 2.00 -5.98 1.48
N PRO A 12 0.80 -6.22 2.05
CA PRO A 12 0.50 -5.83 3.42
C PRO A 12 1.16 -6.80 4.42
N GLN A 13 1.49 -6.30 5.59
CA GLN A 13 2.06 -7.06 6.70
C GLN A 13 1.51 -6.51 8.03
N TYR A 14 0.96 -7.39 8.85
CA TYR A 14 0.62 -7.05 10.23
C TYR A 14 1.88 -6.92 11.10
N LEU A 15 1.97 -5.87 11.91
CA LEU A 15 3.10 -5.60 12.80
C LEU A 15 2.66 -5.83 14.25
N ARG A 16 2.80 -7.08 14.72
CA ARG A 16 2.35 -7.51 16.06
C ARG A 16 3.04 -6.71 17.16
N GLU A 17 4.33 -6.49 17.06
CA GLU A 17 5.16 -5.82 18.07
C GLU A 17 4.85 -4.32 18.20
N GLN A 18 4.20 -3.72 17.19
CA GLN A 18 3.79 -2.32 17.19
C GLN A 18 2.29 -2.15 17.47
N SER A 19 1.56 -3.27 17.62
CA SER A 19 0.13 -3.29 17.86
C SER A 19 -0.19 -3.51 19.33
N SER A 20 -1.36 -3.03 19.75
CA SER A 20 -1.94 -3.26 21.08
C SER A 20 -3.39 -3.69 20.89
N PRO A 21 -3.65 -4.98 20.57
CA PRO A 21 -5.01 -5.47 20.37
C PRO A 21 -5.93 -5.24 21.57
N GLU A 22 -5.40 -5.31 22.79
CA GLU A 22 -6.09 -4.99 24.05
C GLU A 22 -6.61 -3.55 24.10
N ASP A 23 -5.91 -2.62 23.44
CA ASP A 23 -6.27 -1.20 23.34
C ASP A 23 -7.04 -0.89 22.03
N GLY A 24 -7.35 -1.92 21.24
CA GLY A 24 -8.02 -1.79 19.95
C GLY A 24 -7.17 -1.07 18.90
N TRP A 25 -5.85 -1.29 18.91
CA TRP A 25 -4.93 -0.73 17.90
C TRP A 25 -4.19 -1.83 17.15
N PHE A 26 -4.33 -1.81 15.82
CA PHE A 26 -3.68 -2.75 14.91
C PHE A 26 -2.85 -1.97 13.90
N VAL A 27 -1.55 -2.24 13.88
CA VAL A 27 -0.58 -1.57 13.01
C VAL A 27 -0.19 -2.49 11.87
N PHE A 28 -0.18 -1.93 10.66
CA PHE A 28 0.16 -2.64 9.44
C PHE A 28 1.23 -1.87 8.69
N ALA A 29 2.23 -2.58 8.20
CA ALA A 29 3.06 -2.11 7.10
C ALA A 29 2.45 -2.53 5.77
N TYR A 30 2.77 -1.78 4.71
CA TYR A 30 2.54 -2.20 3.35
C TYR A 30 3.72 -1.79 2.49
N THR A 31 4.25 -2.75 1.72
CA THR A 31 5.26 -2.50 0.70
C THR A 31 4.57 -2.36 -0.65
N ILE A 32 4.87 -1.28 -1.36
CA ILE A 32 4.29 -0.98 -2.67
C ILE A 32 5.41 -0.95 -3.69
N THR A 33 5.22 -1.69 -4.79
CA THR A 33 6.09 -1.68 -5.96
C THR A 33 5.32 -1.01 -7.10
N ILE A 34 5.86 0.07 -7.63
CA ILE A 34 5.30 0.82 -8.77
C ILE A 34 6.20 0.56 -9.96
N THR A 35 5.68 -0.06 -11.00
CA THR A 35 6.44 -0.36 -12.23
C THR A 35 5.83 0.41 -13.40
N ASN A 36 6.65 1.15 -14.14
CA ASN A 36 6.19 1.76 -15.39
C ASN A 36 6.10 0.67 -16.48
N THR A 37 4.88 0.25 -16.81
CA THR A 37 4.59 -0.73 -17.87
C THR A 37 4.12 -0.07 -19.17
N GLY A 38 4.06 1.26 -19.19
CA GLY A 38 3.81 2.04 -20.41
C GLY A 38 5.09 2.30 -21.20
N ASP A 39 4.92 3.00 -22.32
CA ASP A 39 5.99 3.28 -23.28
C ASP A 39 6.60 4.69 -23.09
N VAL A 40 6.03 5.51 -22.20
CA VAL A 40 6.49 6.89 -21.90
C VAL A 40 6.93 7.00 -20.44
N ALA A 41 8.02 7.74 -20.18
CA ALA A 41 8.48 8.02 -18.83
C ALA A 41 7.48 8.94 -18.09
N ALA A 42 7.28 8.72 -16.79
CA ALA A 42 6.33 9.50 -16.01
C ALA A 42 6.75 9.69 -14.55
N GLN A 43 6.22 10.73 -13.92
CA GLN A 43 6.44 11.05 -12.52
C GLN A 43 5.19 10.79 -11.69
N LEU A 44 5.36 10.15 -10.53
CA LEU A 44 4.34 10.14 -9.49
C LEU A 44 4.35 11.48 -8.75
N ILE A 45 3.21 12.18 -8.73
CA ILE A 45 3.08 13.50 -8.13
C ILE A 45 2.39 13.45 -6.76
N SER A 46 1.30 12.71 -6.63
CA SER A 46 0.54 12.64 -5.37
C SER A 46 -0.19 11.32 -5.21
N ARG A 47 -0.67 11.07 -3.99
CA ARG A 47 -1.44 9.88 -3.63
C ARG A 47 -2.76 10.25 -2.97
N THR A 48 -3.77 9.42 -3.22
CA THR A 48 -5.01 9.38 -2.46
C THR A 48 -5.22 7.96 -1.95
N TRP A 49 -5.52 7.81 -0.66
CA TRP A 49 -5.89 6.55 -0.02
C TRP A 49 -7.31 6.64 0.53
N ASN A 50 -8.03 5.53 0.47
CA ASN A 50 -9.20 5.27 1.28
C ASN A 50 -8.85 4.08 2.20
N VAL A 51 -8.99 4.29 3.50
CA VAL A 51 -8.72 3.29 4.54
C VAL A 51 -10.05 2.96 5.19
N ASN A 52 -10.49 1.71 5.06
CA ASN A 52 -11.76 1.25 5.63
C ASN A 52 -11.47 0.23 6.73
N ASP A 53 -12.01 0.47 7.92
CA ASP A 53 -11.96 -0.49 9.01
C ASP A 53 -13.19 -1.42 9.01
N ALA A 54 -13.15 -2.51 9.76
CA ALA A 54 -14.27 -3.47 9.80
C ALA A 54 -15.54 -2.95 10.49
N ASN A 55 -15.48 -1.80 11.16
CA ASN A 55 -16.64 -1.14 11.78
C ASN A 55 -17.34 -0.18 10.81
N GLY A 56 -16.86 -0.07 9.57
CA GLY A 56 -17.40 0.82 8.55
C GLY A 56 -16.87 2.26 8.62
N LEU A 57 -15.85 2.53 9.46
CA LEU A 57 -15.16 3.82 9.43
C LEU A 57 -14.31 3.89 8.16
N THR A 58 -14.47 4.98 7.41
CA THR A 58 -13.69 5.27 6.21
C THR A 58 -12.92 6.56 6.38
N GLU A 59 -11.60 6.52 6.21
CA GLU A 59 -10.73 7.68 6.19
C GLU A 59 -10.15 7.89 4.79
N LYS A 60 -10.19 9.14 4.31
CA LYS A 60 -9.56 9.54 3.05
C LYS A 60 -8.31 10.34 3.32
N VAL A 61 -7.16 9.81 2.93
CA VAL A 61 -5.85 10.46 3.11
C VAL A 61 -5.33 10.94 1.76
N LYS A 62 -4.88 12.18 1.69
CA LYS A 62 -4.22 12.74 0.50
C LYS A 62 -2.85 13.27 0.86
N GLY A 63 -1.90 13.19 -0.07
CA GLY A 63 -0.58 13.76 0.15
C GLY A 63 0.26 13.81 -1.12
N LEU A 64 1.24 14.70 -1.11
CA LEU A 64 2.24 14.79 -2.17
C LEU A 64 3.22 13.61 -2.08
N GLY A 65 3.58 13.08 -3.24
CA GLY A 65 4.53 11.99 -3.40
C GLY A 65 4.18 10.73 -2.61
N VAL A 66 5.21 9.91 -2.40
CA VAL A 66 5.25 8.72 -1.54
C VAL A 66 6.52 8.78 -0.71
N VAL A 67 6.42 8.58 0.60
CA VAL A 67 7.58 8.64 1.53
C VAL A 67 8.51 9.86 1.34
N GLY A 68 7.93 11.02 0.99
CA GLY A 68 8.69 12.25 0.73
C GLY A 68 9.33 12.35 -0.66
N GLN A 69 9.06 11.40 -1.56
CA GLN A 69 9.62 11.31 -2.90
C GLN A 69 8.53 11.39 -3.98
N GLN A 70 8.91 11.89 -5.15
CA GLN A 70 8.09 11.91 -6.37
C GLN A 70 8.87 11.20 -7.49
N PRO A 71 8.89 9.84 -7.49
CA PRO A 71 9.74 9.07 -8.39
C PRO A 71 9.38 9.33 -9.86
N PHE A 72 10.42 9.51 -10.69
CA PHE A 72 10.32 9.56 -12.14
C PHE A 72 10.80 8.24 -12.72
N LEU A 73 9.91 7.51 -13.39
CA LEU A 73 10.13 6.14 -13.85
C LEU A 73 10.14 6.09 -15.38
N LYS A 74 11.24 5.62 -15.96
CA LYS A 74 11.31 5.26 -17.38
C LYS A 74 10.57 3.93 -17.62
N PRO A 75 10.16 3.63 -18.87
CA PRO A 75 9.59 2.32 -19.22
C PRO A 75 10.43 1.16 -18.67
N GLY A 76 9.76 0.21 -18.01
CA GLY A 76 10.38 -0.95 -17.37
C GLY A 76 11.05 -0.69 -16.02
N GLN A 77 11.16 0.56 -15.55
CA GLN A 77 11.70 0.85 -14.22
C GLN A 77 10.65 0.66 -13.14
N ALA A 78 11.12 0.26 -11.96
CA ALA A 78 10.31 0.10 -10.76
C ALA A 78 10.85 0.95 -9.61
N PHE A 79 9.94 1.39 -8.74
CA PHE A 79 10.24 2.02 -7.45
C PHE A 79 9.47 1.30 -6.36
N GLU A 80 10.18 0.92 -5.30
CA GLU A 80 9.60 0.23 -4.15
C GLU A 80 9.73 1.08 -2.89
N TYR A 81 8.67 1.10 -2.08
CA TYR A 81 8.72 1.72 -0.76
C TYR A 81 7.82 0.98 0.23
N THR A 82 8.16 1.11 1.51
CA THR A 82 7.34 0.61 2.62
C THR A 82 6.80 1.79 3.42
N SER A 83 5.53 1.73 3.76
CA SER A 83 4.89 2.68 4.68
C SER A 83 3.98 1.90 5.64
N GLY A 84 3.24 2.61 6.49
CA GLY A 84 2.37 1.99 7.47
C GLY A 84 1.07 2.74 7.69
N THR A 85 0.11 2.02 8.26
CA THR A 85 -1.16 2.55 8.74
C THR A 85 -1.52 1.89 10.07
N ARG A 86 -2.44 2.49 10.81
CA ARG A 86 -3.06 1.87 11.98
C ARG A 86 -4.56 1.97 11.86
N ILE A 87 -5.26 0.93 12.30
CA ILE A 87 -6.73 0.88 12.32
C ILE A 87 -7.23 0.38 13.67
N ARG A 88 -8.52 0.59 13.93
CA ARG A 88 -9.19 0.24 15.20
C ARG A 88 -9.72 -1.19 15.26
N THR A 89 -9.53 -1.95 14.20
CA THR A 89 -10.08 -3.30 14.04
C THR A 89 -8.98 -4.25 13.54
N PRO A 90 -9.09 -5.56 13.82
CA PRO A 90 -8.08 -6.53 13.41
C PRO A 90 -8.05 -6.76 11.90
N THR A 91 -9.08 -6.31 11.18
CA THR A 91 -9.16 -6.41 9.73
C THR A 91 -9.63 -5.10 9.12
N GLY A 92 -9.20 -4.82 7.90
CA GLY A 92 -9.63 -3.65 7.14
C GLY A 92 -9.27 -3.77 5.68
N THR A 93 -9.57 -2.74 4.91
CA THR A 93 -9.16 -2.65 3.50
C THR A 93 -8.54 -1.30 3.22
N MET A 94 -7.64 -1.28 2.26
CA MET A 94 -7.09 -0.05 1.70
C MET A 94 -7.13 -0.12 0.19
N HIS A 95 -7.43 1.00 -0.45
CA HIS A 95 -7.30 1.19 -1.89
C HIS A 95 -7.07 2.66 -2.19
N GLY A 96 -6.66 2.99 -3.41
CA GLY A 96 -6.30 4.37 -3.71
C GLY A 96 -5.94 4.60 -5.16
N SER A 97 -5.32 5.75 -5.40
CA SER A 97 -4.71 6.07 -6.68
C SER A 97 -3.49 6.95 -6.50
N PHE A 98 -2.58 6.86 -7.46
CA PHE A 98 -1.50 7.82 -7.67
C PHE A 98 -1.86 8.73 -8.83
N PHE A 99 -1.71 10.04 -8.61
CA PHE A 99 -1.77 11.01 -9.69
C PHE A 99 -0.37 11.16 -10.30
N CYS A 100 -0.28 11.00 -11.60
CA CYS A 100 0.96 10.95 -12.36
C CYS A 100 0.95 11.96 -13.52
N VAL A 101 2.15 12.38 -13.91
CA VAL A 101 2.37 13.25 -15.07
C VAL A 101 3.48 12.64 -15.92
N ALA A 102 3.19 12.35 -17.18
CA ALA A 102 4.15 11.86 -18.16
C ALA A 102 5.13 12.97 -18.59
N GLU A 103 6.26 12.59 -19.17
CA GLU A 103 7.30 13.51 -19.63
C GLU A 103 6.80 14.51 -20.69
N ASP A 104 5.80 14.12 -21.48
CA ASP A 104 5.11 14.98 -22.45
C ASP A 104 4.03 15.89 -21.83
N GLY A 105 3.83 15.80 -20.52
CA GLY A 105 2.86 16.58 -19.75
C GLY A 105 1.48 15.93 -19.61
N GLU A 106 1.24 14.76 -20.20
CA GLU A 106 -0.04 14.06 -20.08
C GLU A 106 -0.29 13.62 -18.63
N LYS A 107 -1.52 13.77 -18.17
CA LYS A 107 -1.93 13.46 -16.80
C LYS A 107 -2.70 12.16 -16.76
N PHE A 108 -2.36 11.29 -15.83
CA PHE A 108 -3.09 10.04 -15.64
C PHE A 108 -3.12 9.63 -14.18
N ASP A 109 -4.10 8.80 -13.83
CA ASP A 109 -4.16 8.14 -12.53
C ASP A 109 -3.73 6.68 -12.67
N ALA A 110 -2.94 6.20 -11.72
CA ALA A 110 -2.61 4.79 -11.56
C ALA A 110 -3.35 4.23 -10.35
N ASP A 111 -4.20 3.23 -10.57
CA ASP A 111 -4.97 2.60 -9.51
C ASP A 111 -4.07 1.81 -8.56
N VAL A 112 -4.31 1.98 -7.26
CA VAL A 112 -3.84 1.02 -6.27
C VAL A 112 -5.01 0.07 -5.99
N PRO A 113 -4.89 -1.22 -6.35
CA PRO A 113 -5.96 -2.19 -6.14
C PRO A 113 -6.28 -2.31 -4.65
N MET A 114 -7.52 -2.70 -4.36
CA MET A 114 -7.92 -2.97 -2.98
C MET A 114 -7.13 -4.14 -2.42
N PHE A 115 -6.55 -3.95 -1.24
CA PHE A 115 -5.89 -5.00 -0.48
C PHE A 115 -6.42 -5.06 0.94
N VAL A 116 -6.32 -6.25 1.53
CA VAL A 116 -6.81 -6.54 2.88
C VAL A 116 -5.68 -6.32 3.88
N LEU A 117 -6.02 -5.65 4.98
CA LEU A 117 -5.24 -5.64 6.20
C LEU A 117 -5.79 -6.76 7.07
N ASP A 118 -4.99 -7.79 7.35
CA ASP A 118 -5.42 -8.96 8.11
C ASP A 118 -4.46 -9.23 9.26
N GLY A 119 -4.89 -8.91 10.47
CA GLY A 119 -4.18 -9.21 11.71
C GLY A 119 -4.52 -10.57 12.32
N LEU A 120 -5.46 -11.32 11.74
CA LEU A 120 -5.95 -12.59 12.29
C LEU A 120 -5.20 -13.81 11.73
N SER A 121 -4.72 -13.75 10.49
CA SER A 121 -3.98 -14.86 9.85
C SER A 121 -2.63 -15.19 10.51
N GLY A 122 -2.06 -14.27 11.30
CA GLY A 122 -0.85 -14.50 12.09
C GLY A 122 -1.07 -15.27 13.41
N GLU A 123 -2.31 -15.59 13.78
CA GLU A 123 -2.63 -16.37 15.00
C GLU A 123 -2.66 -17.89 14.73
N ALA A 124 -2.78 -18.31 13.46
CA ALA A 124 -3.01 -19.71 13.09
C ALA A 124 -1.75 -20.60 13.05
N ASN A 125 -0.54 -20.05 13.29
CA ASN A 125 0.73 -20.80 13.22
C ASN A 125 1.55 -20.79 14.53
N GLY A 126 0.89 -20.62 15.68
CA GLY A 126 1.49 -20.74 17.01
C GLY A 126 1.40 -22.14 17.66
N GLY A 127 0.98 -23.16 16.91
CA GLY A 127 0.86 -24.54 17.40
C GLY A 127 2.01 -25.43 16.93
N GLY A 128 2.99 -25.70 17.80
CA GLY A 128 3.85 -26.88 17.64
C GLY A 128 5.35 -26.71 17.79
N GLY A 129 5.82 -26.06 18.86
CA GLY A 129 7.18 -26.29 19.38
C GLY A 129 7.15 -27.37 20.46
N ARG A 130 7.09 -28.65 20.07
CA ARG A 130 7.37 -29.76 21.00
C ARG A 130 8.86 -29.68 21.38
N THR A 131 9.16 -29.21 22.58
CA THR A 131 10.47 -29.48 23.20
C THR A 131 10.47 -30.93 23.65
N LEU A 132 11.03 -31.82 22.82
CA LEU A 132 11.57 -33.09 23.26
C LEU A 132 13.06 -32.89 23.50
N HIS A 133 13.44 -32.72 24.77
CA HIS A 133 14.59 -33.38 25.39
C HIS A 133 14.57 -33.14 26.90
#